data_AF-A0A350SLX7-F1
#
_entry.id   AF-A0A350SLX7-F1
#
_cell.length_a   1.000
_cell.length_b   1.000
_cell.length_c   1.000
_cell.angle_alpha   90.00
_cell.angle_beta   90.00
_cell.angle_gamma   90.00
#
_symmetry.space_group_name_H-M   'P 1'
#
loop_
_entity.id
_entity.type
_entity.pdbx_description
1 polymer ?
#
loop_
_entity_poly.entity_id
_entity_poly.type
_entity_poly.pdbx_seq_one_letter_code
_entity_poly.pdbx_strand_id
1 'polypeptide(L)'
;MNRLLLPLLLASSAVFAQDAVPTVRICDSSGCSDRPRDSASFQPEATNPVAEQRLLQLTEVARDDPRAAYDLGLRYFRGDGVRQDSYQALKWMRDAGERGVVPAQLALGRFYLMGLEEMGPDPAEAETWLSMAAAKGNKEARRLLPQAQAAKKDEKSAYEWREANRKNWYGGWYGTYSYYWYWGPNGWKYR
;
A
#
# COMPACT_ATOMS: atom_id res chain seq x y z
N MET A 1 -18.56 -66.35 -30.88
CA MET A 1 -18.50 -64.91 -31.20
C MET A 1 -18.81 -64.13 -29.93
N ASN A 2 -17.79 -63.78 -29.14
CA ASN A 2 -17.96 -63.17 -27.83
C ASN A 2 -17.62 -61.66 -27.92
N ARG A 3 -18.63 -60.78 -27.85
CA ARG A 3 -18.43 -59.32 -27.81
C ARG A 3 -18.28 -58.88 -26.36
N LEU A 4 -17.08 -58.44 -26.00
CA LEU A 4 -16.78 -57.74 -24.74
C LEU A 4 -17.48 -56.37 -24.77
N LEU A 5 -18.41 -56.15 -23.84
CA LEU A 5 -18.97 -54.84 -23.51
C LEU A 5 -18.16 -54.28 -22.34
N LEU A 6 -17.32 -53.28 -22.59
CA LEU A 6 -16.71 -52.45 -21.54
C LEU A 6 -17.71 -51.35 -21.12
N PRO A 7 -17.94 -51.11 -19.82
CA PRO A 7 -18.80 -50.02 -19.37
C PRO A 7 -18.06 -48.68 -19.48
N LEU A 8 -18.72 -47.71 -20.10
CA LEU A 8 -18.25 -46.33 -20.23
C LEU A 8 -18.46 -45.62 -18.87
N LEU A 9 -17.37 -45.37 -18.13
CA LEU A 9 -17.40 -44.52 -16.93
C LEU A 9 -17.47 -43.05 -17.35
N LEU A 10 -18.65 -42.44 -17.18
CA LEU A 10 -18.85 -40.99 -17.30
C LEU A 10 -18.22 -40.28 -16.09
N ALA A 11 -17.01 -39.76 -16.26
CA ALA A 11 -16.42 -38.82 -15.31
C ALA A 11 -17.13 -37.46 -15.46
N SER A 12 -18.04 -37.13 -14.54
CA SER A 12 -18.56 -35.76 -14.39
C SER A 12 -17.48 -34.89 -13.76
N SER A 13 -16.74 -34.16 -14.59
CA SER A 13 -15.89 -33.06 -14.13
C SER A 13 -16.77 -31.86 -13.81
N ALA A 14 -16.98 -31.60 -12.52
CA ALA A 14 -17.54 -30.34 -12.04
C ALA A 14 -16.58 -29.20 -12.42
N VAL A 15 -17.05 -28.29 -13.26
CA VAL A 15 -16.34 -27.04 -13.57
C VAL A 15 -16.52 -26.11 -12.38
N PHE A 16 -15.46 -25.87 -11.61
CA PHE A 16 -15.42 -24.78 -10.66
C PHE A 16 -15.48 -23.46 -11.45
N ALA A 17 -16.58 -22.72 -11.31
CA ALA A 17 -16.64 -21.34 -11.77
C ALA A 17 -15.66 -20.53 -10.92
N GLN A 18 -14.55 -20.10 -11.51
CA GLN A 18 -13.68 -19.09 -10.90
C GLN A 18 -14.46 -17.77 -10.93
N ASP A 19 -14.70 -17.19 -9.75
CA ASP A 19 -15.24 -15.83 -9.67
C ASP A 19 -14.35 -14.90 -10.50
N ALA A 20 -14.93 -14.26 -11.50
CA ALA A 20 -14.19 -13.39 -12.39
C ALA A 20 -13.64 -12.21 -11.58
N VAL A 21 -12.32 -12.07 -11.52
CA VAL A 21 -11.66 -10.94 -10.85
C VAL A 21 -12.13 -9.65 -11.53
N PRO A 22 -12.69 -8.67 -10.78
CA PRO A 22 -13.22 -7.45 -11.37
C PRO A 22 -12.11 -6.69 -12.09
N THR A 23 -12.34 -6.35 -13.36
CA THR A 23 -11.39 -5.64 -14.20
C THR A 23 -11.71 -4.15 -14.29
N VAL A 24 -10.70 -3.36 -14.67
CA VAL A 24 -10.79 -1.95 -15.02
C VAL A 24 -10.18 -1.77 -16.40
N ARG A 25 -10.87 -1.04 -17.28
CA ARG A 25 -10.34 -0.65 -18.58
C ARG A 25 -9.35 0.49 -18.42
N ILE A 26 -8.12 0.28 -18.85
CA ILE A 26 -7.04 1.28 -18.84
C ILE A 26 -6.68 1.62 -20.29
N CYS A 27 -6.63 2.91 -20.61
CA CYS A 27 -6.22 3.41 -21.92
C CYS A 27 -4.97 4.28 -21.77
N ASP A 28 -3.96 4.06 -22.61
CA ASP A 28 -2.75 4.87 -22.70
C ASP A 28 -2.37 5.14 -24.17
N SER A 29 -1.17 5.69 -24.40
CA SER A 29 -0.67 6.01 -25.76
C SER A 29 -0.53 4.79 -26.68
N SER A 30 -0.60 3.58 -26.15
CA SER A 30 -0.54 2.32 -26.89
C SER A 30 -1.91 1.66 -27.12
N GLY A 31 -2.99 2.22 -26.58
CA GLY A 31 -4.36 1.72 -26.74
C GLY A 31 -5.05 1.40 -25.42
N CYS A 32 -6.17 0.68 -25.50
CA CYS A 32 -6.98 0.32 -24.32
C CYS A 32 -6.91 -1.19 -24.04
N SER A 33 -6.78 -1.56 -22.76
CA SER A 33 -6.83 -2.95 -22.29
C SER A 33 -7.59 -3.09 -20.97
N ASP A 34 -8.27 -4.23 -20.77
CA ASP A 34 -8.94 -4.55 -19.50
C ASP A 34 -7.97 -5.27 -18.57
N ARG A 35 -7.79 -4.74 -17.35
CA ARG A 35 -6.81 -5.25 -16.38
C ARG A 35 -7.48 -5.57 -15.03
N PRO A 36 -7.10 -6.66 -14.34
CA PRO A 36 -7.60 -6.95 -13.00
C PRO A 36 -7.36 -5.78 -12.04
N ARG A 37 -8.33 -5.44 -11.18
CA ARG A 37 -8.21 -4.33 -10.20
C ARG A 37 -7.05 -4.48 -9.22
N ASP A 38 -6.63 -5.72 -8.98
CA ASP A 38 -5.52 -6.10 -8.12
C ASP A 38 -4.19 -6.23 -8.89
N SER A 39 -4.20 -6.08 -10.22
CA SER A 39 -2.97 -6.10 -11.01
C SER A 39 -2.26 -4.76 -10.93
N ALA A 40 -1.03 -4.76 -10.43
CA ALA A 40 -0.14 -3.61 -10.52
C ALA A 40 -0.02 -3.20 -12.00
N SER A 41 -0.18 -1.91 -12.30
CA SER A 41 -0.18 -1.39 -13.67
C SER A 41 1.17 -1.51 -14.38
N PHE A 42 2.24 -1.91 -13.68
CA PHE A 42 3.60 -1.94 -14.20
C PHE A 42 4.32 -3.29 -13.98
N GLN A 43 4.94 -3.80 -15.06
CA GLN A 43 5.90 -4.90 -15.01
C GLN A 43 7.32 -4.33 -14.84
N PRO A 44 8.10 -4.78 -13.84
CA PRO A 44 9.42 -4.24 -13.58
C PRO A 44 10.42 -4.74 -14.62
N GLU A 45 10.80 -3.90 -15.58
CA GLU A 45 12.16 -4.02 -16.13
C GLU A 45 13.12 -3.48 -15.06
N ALA A 46 13.82 -4.40 -14.39
CA ALA A 46 14.77 -4.10 -13.34
C ALA A 46 15.99 -3.38 -13.93
N THR A 47 16.05 -2.06 -13.79
CA THR A 47 17.17 -1.25 -14.32
C THR A 47 18.41 -1.27 -13.43
N ASN A 48 18.37 -1.90 -12.24
CA ASN A 48 19.51 -1.99 -11.33
C ASN A 48 19.45 -3.24 -10.40
N PRO A 49 20.22 -4.31 -10.69
CA PRO A 49 20.25 -5.53 -9.88
C PRO A 49 20.68 -5.32 -8.42
N VAL A 50 21.52 -4.31 -8.16
CA VAL A 50 21.95 -3.99 -6.80
C VAL A 50 20.80 -3.37 -6.00
N ALA A 51 19.96 -2.54 -6.63
CA ALA A 51 18.78 -1.98 -5.98
C ALA A 51 17.74 -3.08 -5.65
N GLU A 52 17.56 -4.04 -6.56
CA GLU A 52 16.70 -5.21 -6.35
C GLU A 52 17.19 -6.07 -5.18
N GLN A 53 18.49 -6.38 -5.14
CA GLN A 53 19.06 -7.13 -4.02
C GLN A 53 18.87 -6.42 -2.68
N ARG A 54 19.03 -5.09 -2.64
CA ARG A 54 18.79 -4.28 -1.42
C ARG A 54 17.33 -4.38 -0.98
N LEU A 55 16.40 -4.27 -1.92
CA LEU A 55 14.96 -4.34 -1.65
C LEU A 55 14.56 -5.73 -1.12
N LEU A 56 15.08 -6.80 -1.72
CA LEU A 56 14.87 -8.16 -1.25
C LEU A 56 15.38 -8.35 0.19
N GLN A 57 16.61 -7.91 0.49
CA GLN A 57 17.14 -7.98 1.85
C GLN A 57 16.31 -7.17 2.85
N LEU A 58 15.86 -5.96 2.47
CA LEU A 58 15.00 -5.16 3.36
C LEU A 58 13.65 -5.83 3.59
N THR A 59 13.12 -6.52 2.57
CA THR A 59 11.86 -7.26 2.66
C THR A 59 11.96 -8.40 3.66
N GLU A 60 13.08 -9.12 3.70
CA GLU A 60 13.32 -10.13 4.73
C GLU A 60 13.41 -9.51 6.14
N VAL A 61 14.15 -8.41 6.30
CA VAL A 61 14.21 -7.69 7.59
C VAL A 61 12.83 -7.17 8.01
N ALA A 62 12.01 -6.70 7.06
CA ALA A 62 10.67 -6.17 7.31
C ALA A 62 9.69 -7.21 7.88
N ARG A 63 9.86 -8.49 7.51
CA ARG A 63 9.05 -9.58 8.08
C ARG A 63 9.23 -9.66 9.60
N ASP A 64 10.45 -9.47 10.09
CA ASP A 64 10.79 -9.61 11.51
C ASP A 64 10.78 -8.30 12.30
N ASP A 65 11.13 -7.16 11.66
CA ASP A 65 11.13 -5.84 12.28
C ASP A 65 10.09 -4.90 11.66
N PRO A 66 9.06 -4.47 12.41
CA PRO A 66 8.02 -3.61 11.85
C PRO A 66 8.53 -2.21 11.49
N ARG A 67 9.69 -1.79 12.01
CA ARG A 67 10.35 -0.53 11.61
C ARG A 67 10.95 -0.65 10.22
N ALA A 68 11.43 -1.84 9.83
CA ALA A 68 11.85 -2.10 8.47
C ALA A 68 10.65 -2.20 7.52
N ALA A 69 9.53 -2.78 7.95
CA ALA A 69 8.28 -2.74 7.17
C ALA A 69 7.81 -1.28 6.94
N TYR A 70 7.89 -0.44 7.97
CA TYR A 70 7.62 0.99 7.84
C TYR A 70 8.55 1.67 6.81
N ASP A 71 9.86 1.41 6.89
CA ASP A 71 10.83 1.96 5.94
C ASP A 71 10.59 1.47 4.51
N LEU A 72 10.24 0.20 4.35
CA LEU A 72 9.91 -0.39 3.06
C LEU A 72 8.68 0.28 2.46
N GLY A 73 7.64 0.50 3.28
CA GLY A 73 6.45 1.26 2.88
C GLY A 73 6.78 2.69 2.43
N LEU A 74 7.64 3.39 3.16
CA LEU A 74 8.11 4.73 2.79
C LEU A 74 8.91 4.73 1.48
N ARG A 75 9.76 3.71 1.25
CA ARG A 75 10.56 3.60 0.02
C ARG A 75 9.70 3.36 -1.21
N TYR A 76 8.72 2.46 -1.11
CA TYR A 76 7.72 2.28 -2.15
C TYR A 76 6.91 3.57 -2.37
N PHE A 77 6.61 4.32 -1.32
CA PHE A 77 5.88 5.57 -1.47
C PHE A 77 6.70 6.66 -2.17
N ARG A 78 8.01 6.75 -1.90
CA ARG A 78 8.90 7.80 -2.40
C ARG A 78 9.63 7.47 -3.69
N GLY A 79 9.70 6.19 -4.04
CA GLY A 79 10.58 5.71 -5.10
C GLY A 79 12.06 5.64 -4.69
N ASP A 80 12.37 5.47 -3.39
CA ASP A 80 13.73 5.54 -2.87
C ASP A 80 14.49 4.22 -3.03
N GLY A 81 15.13 4.05 -4.19
CA GLY A 81 15.86 2.83 -4.56
C GLY A 81 14.94 1.69 -5.01
N VAL A 82 13.67 2.01 -5.22
CA VAL A 82 12.62 1.15 -5.79
C VAL A 82 11.70 2.05 -6.62
N ARG A 83 10.95 1.51 -7.58
CA ARG A 83 9.93 2.32 -8.25
C ARG A 83 8.81 2.68 -7.26
N GLN A 84 8.24 3.88 -7.40
CA GLN A 84 7.09 4.28 -6.61
C GLN A 84 5.89 3.35 -6.86
N ASP A 85 5.28 2.86 -5.78
CA ASP A 85 4.12 1.97 -5.77
C ASP A 85 3.26 2.23 -4.52
N SER A 86 2.14 2.92 -4.71
CA SER A 86 1.18 3.27 -3.64
C SER A 86 0.58 2.04 -2.95
N TYR A 87 0.38 0.93 -3.68
CA TYR A 87 -0.24 -0.29 -3.13
C TYR A 87 0.74 -1.04 -2.22
N GLN A 88 1.97 -1.23 -2.68
CA GLN A 88 3.03 -1.83 -1.83
C GLN A 88 3.33 -0.93 -0.64
N ALA A 89 3.36 0.39 -0.83
CA ALA A 89 3.53 1.33 0.26
C ALA A 89 2.51 1.12 1.38
N LEU A 90 1.21 1.12 1.05
CA LEU A 90 0.15 0.92 2.03
C LEU A 90 0.19 -0.48 2.65
N LYS A 91 0.52 -1.53 1.89
CA LYS A 91 0.62 -2.89 2.43
C LYS A 91 1.66 -2.99 3.55
N TRP A 92 2.89 -2.54 3.29
CA TRP A 92 3.97 -2.59 4.29
C TRP A 92 3.76 -1.60 5.43
N MET A 93 3.17 -0.44 5.15
CA MET A 93 2.83 0.54 6.17
C MET A 93 1.75 0.01 7.12
N ARG A 94 0.73 -0.70 6.61
CA ARG A 94 -0.30 -1.39 7.41
C ARG A 94 0.33 -2.44 8.31
N ASP A 95 1.16 -3.34 7.78
CA ASP A 95 1.88 -4.34 8.59
C ASP A 95 2.62 -3.69 9.77
N ALA A 96 3.41 -2.65 9.48
CA ALA A 96 4.13 -1.91 10.52
C ALA A 96 3.18 -1.26 11.55
N GLY A 97 2.09 -0.66 11.08
CA GLY A 97 1.09 0.00 11.92
C GLY A 97 0.34 -0.97 12.84
N GLU A 98 -0.04 -2.14 12.32
CA GLU A 98 -0.68 -3.23 13.07
C GLU A 98 0.24 -3.76 14.17
N ARG A 99 1.53 -3.88 13.85
CA ARG A 99 2.59 -4.26 14.79
C ARG A 99 3.02 -3.12 15.74
N GLY A 100 2.30 -1.99 15.70
CA GLY A 100 2.37 -0.93 16.70
C GLY A 100 3.36 0.19 16.42
N VAL A 101 3.91 0.29 15.21
CA VAL A 101 4.81 1.39 14.82
C VAL A 101 4.00 2.68 14.67
N VAL A 102 4.09 3.56 15.68
CA VAL A 102 3.34 4.82 15.75
C VAL A 102 3.55 5.71 14.51
N PRO A 103 4.78 5.89 13.97
CA PRO A 103 4.97 6.63 12.73
C PRO A 103 4.22 6.05 11.53
N ALA A 104 4.07 4.72 11.45
CA ALA A 104 3.32 4.05 10.39
C ALA A 104 1.82 4.36 10.51
N GLN A 105 1.27 4.26 11.72
CA GLN A 105 -0.12 4.62 12.00
C GLN A 105 -0.42 6.09 11.67
N LEU A 106 0.48 7.02 12.04
CA LEU A 106 0.35 8.42 11.65
C LEU A 106 0.41 8.62 10.14
N ALA A 107 1.32 7.91 9.45
CA ALA A 107 1.47 8.01 8.01
C ALA A 107 0.22 7.50 7.28
N LEU A 108 -0.31 6.32 7.65
CA LEU A 108 -1.57 5.78 7.12
C LEU A 108 -2.73 6.74 7.34
N GLY A 109 -2.85 7.27 8.56
CA GLY A 109 -3.87 8.27 8.88
C GLY A 109 -3.85 9.48 7.95
N ARG A 110 -2.65 9.98 7.64
CA ARG A 110 -2.46 11.09 6.71
C ARG A 110 -2.73 10.70 5.25
N PHE A 111 -2.26 9.54 4.80
CA PHE A 111 -2.49 9.03 3.45
C PHE A 111 -3.97 8.89 3.15
N TYR A 112 -4.72 8.29 4.06
CA TYR A 112 -6.16 8.13 3.88
C TYR A 112 -6.92 9.45 4.01
N LEU A 113 -6.44 10.41 4.81
CA LEU A 113 -7.13 11.71 4.93
C LEU A 113 -6.95 12.59 3.69
N MET A 114 -5.74 12.63 3.12
CA MET A 114 -5.45 13.38 1.88
C MET A 114 -5.91 12.65 0.62
N GLY A 115 -5.80 11.33 0.64
CA GLY A 115 -5.89 10.47 -0.52
C GLY A 115 -4.54 10.32 -1.23
N LEU A 116 -4.32 9.13 -1.79
CA LEU A 116 -3.27 8.88 -2.78
C LEU A 116 -3.85 8.97 -4.18
N GLU A 117 -3.03 9.33 -5.17
CA GLU A 117 -3.48 9.68 -6.52
C GLU A 117 -4.32 8.56 -7.16
N GLU A 118 -3.91 7.30 -7.01
CA GLU A 118 -4.63 6.15 -7.59
C GLU A 118 -5.74 5.57 -6.70
N MET A 119 -5.77 5.93 -5.41
CA MET A 119 -6.61 5.25 -4.41
C MET A 119 -7.68 6.15 -3.80
N GLY A 120 -7.54 7.47 -3.93
CA GLY A 120 -8.43 8.45 -3.32
C GLY A 120 -8.32 8.49 -1.78
N PRO A 121 -9.06 9.40 -1.14
CA PRO A 121 -9.14 9.50 0.31
C PRO A 121 -10.14 8.51 0.92
N ASP A 122 -9.88 8.07 2.14
CA ASP A 122 -10.79 7.30 2.99
C ASP A 122 -10.76 7.87 4.43
N PRO A 123 -11.63 8.83 4.77
CA PRO A 123 -11.65 9.43 6.09
C PRO A 123 -11.96 8.44 7.24
N ALA A 124 -12.58 7.29 6.97
CA ALA A 124 -12.89 6.29 7.99
C ALA A 124 -11.66 5.47 8.36
N GLU A 125 -10.87 5.05 7.36
CA GLU A 125 -9.53 4.49 7.58
C GLU A 125 -8.63 5.51 8.27
N ALA A 126 -8.66 6.77 7.83
CA ALA A 126 -7.88 7.83 8.47
C ALA A 126 -8.19 7.96 9.96
N GLU A 127 -9.46 8.01 10.34
CA GLU A 127 -9.89 8.07 11.75
C GLU A 127 -9.34 6.88 12.54
N THR A 128 -9.39 5.67 11.97
CA THR A 128 -8.93 4.44 12.62
C THR A 128 -7.44 4.53 12.96
N TRP A 129 -6.60 4.80 11.96
CA TRP A 129 -5.15 4.87 12.15
C TRP A 129 -4.72 6.05 13.02
N LEU A 130 -5.35 7.21 12.87
CA LEU A 130 -5.07 8.39 13.71
C LEU A 130 -5.47 8.14 15.17
N SER A 131 -6.57 7.43 15.42
CA SER A 131 -6.98 7.05 16.77
C SER A 131 -5.94 6.17 17.45
N MET A 132 -5.42 5.15 16.74
CA MET A 132 -4.35 4.29 17.27
C MET A 132 -3.09 5.09 17.63
N ALA A 133 -2.63 5.96 16.75
CA ALA A 133 -1.45 6.79 16.99
C ALA A 133 -1.68 7.80 18.13
N ALA A 134 -2.86 8.43 18.18
CA ALA A 134 -3.22 9.40 19.22
C ALA A 134 -3.33 8.76 20.61
N ALA A 135 -3.85 7.52 20.68
CA ALA A 135 -3.91 6.72 21.91
C ALA A 135 -2.51 6.40 22.45
N LYS A 136 -1.52 6.26 21.57
CA LYS A 136 -0.09 6.12 21.92
C LYS A 136 0.63 7.46 22.15
N GLY A 137 -0.13 8.55 22.30
CA GLY A 137 0.40 9.87 22.66
C GLY A 137 0.93 10.70 21.49
N ASN A 138 0.73 10.27 20.24
CA ASN A 138 1.15 11.06 19.09
C ASN A 138 0.33 12.37 18.99
N LYS A 139 0.99 13.51 19.21
CA LYS A 139 0.35 14.83 19.25
C LYS A 139 -0.24 15.25 17.91
N GLU A 140 0.45 14.90 16.81
CA GLU A 140 0.00 15.23 15.46
C GLU A 140 -1.22 14.41 15.07
N ALA A 141 -1.24 13.11 15.40
CA ALA A 141 -2.41 12.28 15.20
C ALA A 141 -3.63 12.80 15.97
N ARG A 142 -3.43 13.21 17.24
CA ARG A 142 -4.48 13.85 18.04
C ARG A 142 -4.99 15.15 17.41
N ARG A 143 -4.09 15.94 16.81
CA ARG A 143 -4.44 17.17 16.09
C ARG A 143 -5.25 16.89 14.82
N LEU A 144 -4.97 15.79 14.12
CA LEU A 144 -5.56 15.37 12.84
C LEU A 144 -6.85 14.54 12.97
N LEU A 145 -7.08 13.92 14.13
CA LEU A 145 -8.23 13.05 14.37
C LEU A 145 -9.59 13.77 14.19
N PRO A 146 -9.80 15.00 14.71
CA PRO A 146 -11.07 15.71 14.48
C PRO A 146 -11.36 16.02 13.01
N GLN A 147 -10.32 16.21 12.19
CA GLN A 147 -10.47 16.49 10.76
C GLN A 147 -10.87 15.23 10.00
N ALA A 148 -10.29 14.07 10.35
CA ALA A 148 -10.76 12.79 9.81
C ALA A 148 -12.23 12.53 10.20
N GLN A 149 -12.61 12.81 11.45
CA GLN A 149 -13.98 12.69 11.92
C GLN A 149 -14.96 13.62 11.21
N ALA A 150 -14.56 14.85 10.91
CA ALA A 150 -15.36 15.79 10.13
C ALA A 150 -15.48 15.33 8.67
N ALA A 151 -14.36 14.99 8.02
CA ALA A 151 -14.31 14.51 6.65
C ALA A 151 -15.10 13.20 6.43
N LYS A 152 -15.21 12.36 7.47
CA LYS A 152 -16.05 11.15 7.46
C LYS A 152 -17.54 11.47 7.50
N LYS A 153 -17.95 12.56 8.16
CA LYS A 153 -19.35 12.93 8.32
C LYS A 153 -19.93 13.57 7.06
N ASP A 154 -19.15 14.39 6.37
CA ASP A 154 -19.64 15.09 5.19
C ASP A 154 -18.54 15.37 4.15
N GLU A 155 -18.95 15.30 2.87
CA GLU A 155 -18.05 15.46 1.73
C GLU A 155 -17.49 16.88 1.63
N LYS A 156 -18.24 17.89 2.06
CA LYS A 156 -17.81 19.29 2.03
C LYS A 156 -16.62 19.51 2.96
N SER A 157 -16.67 19.06 4.20
CA SER A 157 -15.56 19.08 5.15
C SER A 157 -14.34 18.33 4.61
N ALA A 158 -14.58 17.19 3.95
CA ALA A 158 -13.52 16.41 3.34
C ALA A 158 -12.83 17.18 2.19
N TYR A 159 -13.62 17.84 1.34
CA TYR A 159 -13.13 18.69 0.25
C TYR A 159 -12.34 19.89 0.80
N GLU A 160 -12.95 20.69 1.68
CA GLU A 160 -12.33 21.88 2.26
C GLU A 160 -10.99 21.58 2.93
N TRP A 161 -10.92 20.48 3.69
CA TRP A 161 -9.68 20.06 4.32
C TRP A 161 -8.61 19.70 3.28
N ARG A 162 -8.95 18.92 2.24
CA ARG A 162 -7.99 18.52 1.21
C ARG A 162 -7.51 19.72 0.40
N GLU A 163 -8.40 20.61 -0.01
CA GLU A 163 -8.04 21.84 -0.74
C GLU A 163 -7.05 22.69 0.05
N ALA A 164 -7.34 22.93 1.34
CA ALA A 164 -6.50 23.74 2.21
C ALA A 164 -5.10 23.12 2.44
N ASN A 165 -4.99 21.79 2.39
CA ASN A 165 -3.75 21.08 2.69
C ASN A 165 -3.00 20.56 1.46
N ARG A 166 -3.61 20.55 0.27
CA ARG A 166 -3.02 19.99 -0.97
C ARG A 166 -1.63 20.54 -1.26
N LYS A 167 -1.46 21.87 -1.17
CA LYS A 167 -0.17 22.51 -1.45
C LYS A 167 0.93 22.05 -0.49
N ASN A 168 0.58 21.86 0.79
CA ASN A 168 1.53 21.46 1.82
C ASN A 168 1.80 19.95 1.81
N TRP A 169 0.83 19.16 1.36
CA TRP A 169 0.92 17.70 1.28
C TRP A 169 2.11 17.24 0.45
N TYR A 170 2.23 17.74 -0.78
CA TYR A 170 3.32 17.36 -1.67
C TYR A 170 4.66 18.04 -1.32
N GLY A 171 4.62 19.22 -0.69
CA GLY A 171 5.83 19.99 -0.36
C GLY A 171 6.55 19.58 0.93
N GLY A 172 5.86 19.05 1.94
CA GLY A 172 6.43 18.77 3.27
C GLY A 172 6.67 17.29 3.61
N TRP A 173 6.09 16.38 2.83
CA TRP A 173 6.08 14.95 3.13
C TRP A 173 7.46 14.27 3.01
N TYR A 174 8.31 14.71 2.07
CA TYR A 174 9.63 14.12 1.84
C TYR A 174 10.61 14.32 3.00
N GLY A 175 10.45 15.40 3.79
CA GLY A 175 11.38 15.74 4.87
C GLY A 175 11.01 15.26 6.27
N THR A 176 9.76 14.85 6.51
CA THR A 176 9.25 14.62 7.88
C THR A 176 9.33 13.17 8.37
N TYR A 177 9.57 12.21 7.48
CA TYR A 177 9.74 10.80 7.87
C TYR A 177 11.14 10.30 7.59
N SER A 178 11.84 9.93 8.66
CA SER A 178 13.18 9.37 8.62
C SER A 178 13.13 7.85 8.58
N TYR A 179 14.11 7.26 7.89
CA TYR A 179 14.32 5.83 7.92
C TYR A 179 14.90 5.37 9.27
N TYR A 180 14.61 4.13 9.64
CA TYR A 180 15.27 3.42 10.73
C TYR A 180 16.48 2.62 10.24
N TRP A 181 16.41 2.12 9.01
CA TRP A 181 17.36 1.23 8.37
C TRP A 181 18.06 1.92 7.20
N TYR A 182 19.39 1.80 7.20
CA TYR A 182 20.26 2.42 6.20
C TYR A 182 21.13 1.37 5.52
N TRP A 183 21.37 1.55 4.23
CA TRP A 183 22.24 0.67 3.46
C TRP A 183 23.71 1.02 3.69
N GLY A 184 24.51 0.04 4.13
CA GLY A 184 25.96 0.16 4.30
C GLY A 184 26.74 -0.88 3.49
N PRO A 185 28.08 -0.91 3.62
CA PRO A 185 28.94 -1.84 2.89
C PRO A 185 28.61 -3.33 3.08
N ASN A 186 28.06 -3.67 4.26
CA ASN A 186 27.73 -5.05 4.66
C ASN A 186 26.22 -5.29 4.75
N GLY A 187 25.40 -4.51 4.04
CA GLY A 187 23.95 -4.63 4.05
C GLY A 187 23.22 -3.61 4.93
N TRP A 188 21.96 -3.91 5.26
CA TRP A 188 21.10 -3.04 6.06
C TRP A 188 21.55 -2.96 7.52
N LYS A 189 21.57 -1.73 8.05
CA LYS A 189 21.90 -1.45 9.45
C LYS A 189 20.81 -0.63 10.09
N TYR A 190 20.39 -1.06 11.28
CA TYR A 190 19.53 -0.28 12.16
C TYR A 190 20.33 0.89 12.75
N ARG A 191 19.69 2.04 12.89
CA ARG A 191 20.28 3.26 13.46
C ARG A 191 20.31 3.28 15.00
#